data_AF-A0A1V1P1I6-F1
#
_entry.id   AF-A0A1V1P1I6-F1
#
_cell.length_a   1.000
_cell.length_b   1.000
_cell.length_c   1.000
_cell.angle_alpha   90.00
_cell.angle_beta   90.00
_cell.angle_gamma   90.00
#
_symmetry.space_group_name_H-M   'P 1'
#
loop_
_entity.id
_entity.type
_entity.pdbx_description
1 polymer ?
#
loop_
_entity_poly.entity_id
_entity_poly.type
_entity_poly.pdbx_seq_one_letter_code
_entity_poly.pdbx_strand_id
1 'polypeptide(L)'
;MLKKMKEKQEKITKETQKEEKVRRNIREELKLAVKKYTDITHFVSRATFVMTARMSYTMFEGVQRGISDSVASYMKFNDEINKSMTMLDQIEQETFNNIFEERTVDLMGEYALKLESLSKSLYDTVSAQIEAGQAMNFLEESAKAAIAGITTIDIAADAGISTMKGFGLEAQNIGDVYDWLFKIVELGRGTFEDYAKNIGRIANVSNKAGIELNDLGAALATMTQSIKPDVAQTTMKQLILNLSEPTEKLVNLLKKYDLTLQDVNFRQSSFAEVISKLTVLQEEELVQVAGSRRGYEALATLMGNLNKYHEYRIQMLTRSGATERAYNTRIETTAHSWRQFTSNLEEFL
;
A
#
# COMPACT_ATOMS: atom_id res chain seq x y z
N MET A 1 67.35 37.65 12.85
CA MET A 1 66.71 37.32 11.54
C MET A 1 66.44 35.84 11.37
N LEU A 2 67.41 34.95 11.60
CA LEU A 2 67.28 33.49 11.38
C LEU A 2 66.11 32.79 12.12
N LYS A 3 65.77 33.21 13.35
CA LYS A 3 64.66 32.60 14.12
C LYS A 3 63.28 32.89 13.53
N LYS A 4 63.04 34.13 13.09
CA LYS A 4 61.80 34.56 12.41
C LYS A 4 61.63 33.90 11.04
N MET A 5 62.74 33.58 10.35
CA MET A 5 62.68 32.85 9.08
C MET A 5 62.34 31.37 9.27
N LYS A 6 62.85 30.72 10.33
CA LYS A 6 62.48 29.34 10.69
C LYS A 6 61.00 29.22 11.09
N GLU A 7 60.49 30.13 11.91
CA GLU A 7 59.08 30.15 12.30
C GLU A 7 58.14 30.37 11.09
N LYS A 8 58.56 31.21 10.13
CA LYS A 8 57.81 31.42 8.89
C LYS A 8 57.82 30.18 7.99
N GLN A 9 58.96 29.49 7.86
CA GLN A 9 59.04 28.22 7.12
C GLN A 9 58.19 27.13 7.76
N GLU A 10 58.23 27.00 9.09
CA GLU A 10 57.45 25.98 9.80
C GLU A 10 55.93 26.22 9.69
N LYS A 11 55.50 27.49 9.67
CA LYS A 11 54.10 27.86 9.43
C LYS A 11 53.66 27.54 8.00
N ILE A 12 54.51 27.85 7.01
CA ILE A 12 54.27 27.50 5.61
C ILE A 12 54.15 25.98 5.45
N THR A 13 55.05 25.19 6.05
CA THR A 13 55.00 23.72 5.99
C THR A 13 53.72 23.15 6.60
N LYS A 14 53.26 23.71 7.73
CA LYS A 14 51.99 23.28 8.37
C LYS A 14 50.76 23.65 7.53
N GLU A 15 50.78 24.81 6.87
CA GLU A 15 49.72 25.22 5.94
C GLU A 15 49.71 24.32 4.69
N THR A 16 50.88 23.97 4.13
CA THR A 16 50.99 23.05 2.98
C THR A 16 50.50 21.65 3.32
N GLN A 17 50.83 21.12 4.50
CA GLN A 17 50.33 19.81 4.97
C GLN A 17 48.82 19.81 5.21
N LYS A 18 48.25 20.93 5.68
CA LYS A 18 46.81 21.11 5.85
C LYS A 18 46.10 21.11 4.49
N GLU A 19 46.65 21.81 3.50
CA GLU A 19 46.13 21.81 2.13
C GLU A 19 46.25 20.43 1.45
N GLU A 20 47.34 19.70 1.66
CA GLU A 20 47.46 18.32 1.15
C GLU A 20 46.42 17.38 1.77
N LYS A 21 46.15 17.51 3.08
CA LYS A 21 45.11 16.72 3.76
C LYS A 21 43.71 17.03 3.22
N VAL A 22 43.42 18.31 2.97
CA VAL A 22 42.16 18.75 2.34
C VAL A 22 42.05 18.22 0.91
N ARG A 23 43.12 18.33 0.11
CA ARG A 23 43.16 17.77 -1.26
C ARG A 23 42.99 16.24 -1.27
N ARG A 24 43.51 15.54 -0.27
CA ARG A 24 43.34 14.08 -0.13
C ARG A 24 41.88 13.72 0.18
N ASN A 25 41.24 14.44 1.11
CA ASN A 25 39.83 14.22 1.44
C ASN A 25 38.93 14.51 0.23
N ILE A 26 39.18 15.62 -0.48
CA ILE A 26 38.45 15.97 -1.71
C ILE A 26 38.65 14.90 -2.80
N ARG A 27 39.84 14.32 -2.94
CA ARG A 27 40.07 13.19 -3.88
C ARG A 27 39.31 11.93 -3.49
N GLU A 28 39.22 11.60 -2.21
CA GLU A 28 38.47 10.42 -1.76
C GLU A 28 36.95 10.63 -1.92
N GLU A 29 36.44 11.84 -1.64
CA GLU A 29 35.05 12.21 -1.95
C GLU A 29 34.77 12.20 -3.45
N LEU A 30 35.69 12.70 -4.28
CA LEU A 30 35.61 12.62 -5.74
C LEU A 30 35.64 11.18 -6.24
N LYS A 31 36.47 10.30 -5.66
CA LYS A 31 36.49 8.87 -6.02
C LYS A 31 35.18 8.19 -5.66
N LEU A 32 34.58 8.51 -4.50
CA LEU A 32 33.27 7.99 -4.10
C LEU A 32 32.16 8.50 -5.04
N ALA A 33 32.21 9.77 -5.41
CA ALA A 33 31.29 10.35 -6.38
C ALA A 33 31.45 9.75 -7.79
N VAL A 34 32.69 9.52 -8.23
CA VAL A 34 33.01 8.86 -9.51
C VAL A 34 32.63 7.38 -9.48
N LYS A 35 32.77 6.70 -8.34
CA LYS A 35 32.33 5.31 -8.14
C LYS A 35 30.80 5.21 -8.24
N LYS A 36 30.08 6.10 -7.55
CA LYS A 36 28.62 6.23 -7.64
C LYS A 36 28.16 6.57 -9.07
N TYR A 37 28.93 7.37 -9.81
CA TYR A 37 28.71 7.68 -11.22
C TYR A 37 29.01 6.49 -12.16
N THR A 38 29.94 5.60 -11.79
CA THR A 38 30.26 4.39 -12.56
C THR A 38 29.22 3.28 -12.37
N ASP A 39 28.59 3.18 -11.19
CA ASP A 39 27.44 2.28 -10.96
C ASP A 39 26.21 2.76 -11.74
N ILE A 40 25.95 4.08 -11.74
CA ILE A 40 24.90 4.71 -12.57
C ILE A 40 25.15 4.44 -14.06
N THR A 41 26.39 4.51 -14.54
CA THR A 41 26.70 4.19 -15.95
C THR A 41 26.62 2.70 -16.27
N HIS A 42 26.72 1.79 -15.28
CA HIS A 42 26.45 0.37 -15.49
C HIS A 42 24.95 0.06 -15.61
N PHE A 43 24.11 0.66 -14.77
CA PHE A 43 22.65 0.61 -14.93
C PHE A 43 22.21 1.27 -16.24
N VAL A 44 22.70 2.49 -16.51
CA VAL A 44 22.43 3.22 -17.74
C VAL A 44 22.97 2.46 -18.95
N SER A 45 24.14 1.81 -18.93
CA SER A 45 24.65 1.06 -20.09
C SER A 45 23.84 -0.20 -20.41
N ARG A 46 23.27 -0.89 -19.39
CA ARG A 46 22.30 -1.98 -19.61
C ARG A 46 21.01 -1.46 -20.24
N ALA A 47 20.51 -0.31 -19.78
CA ALA A 47 19.38 0.38 -20.41
C ALA A 47 19.72 0.91 -21.82
N THR A 48 20.93 1.42 -22.03
CA THR A 48 21.42 2.02 -23.29
C THR A 48 21.68 0.96 -24.37
N PHE A 49 22.05 -0.25 -23.97
CA PHE A 49 22.16 -1.39 -24.90
C PHE A 49 20.81 -1.72 -25.55
N VAL A 50 19.70 -1.57 -24.81
CA VAL A 50 18.34 -1.71 -25.33
C VAL A 50 17.94 -0.48 -26.17
N MET A 51 18.37 0.73 -25.80
CA MET A 51 18.09 1.97 -26.53
C MET A 51 18.76 2.07 -27.91
N THR A 52 20.03 1.66 -28.05
CA THR A 52 20.83 1.89 -29.27
C THR A 52 20.33 1.10 -30.49
N ALA A 53 19.47 0.10 -30.29
CA ALA A 53 18.92 -0.71 -31.38
C ALA A 53 17.80 -0.01 -32.19
N ARG A 54 17.24 1.13 -31.74
CA ARG A 54 15.97 1.62 -32.31
C ARG A 54 15.79 3.16 -32.35
N MET A 55 16.44 3.78 -33.33
CA MET A 55 16.02 5.02 -34.05
C MET A 55 16.61 6.39 -33.63
N SER A 56 16.25 7.41 -34.43
CA SER A 56 17.08 8.46 -35.04
C SER A 56 16.99 9.88 -34.45
N TYR A 57 17.76 10.79 -35.05
CA TYR A 57 18.15 12.17 -34.68
C TYR A 57 17.07 13.16 -34.16
N THR A 58 15.77 12.95 -34.39
CA THR A 58 14.70 13.83 -33.86
C THR A 58 14.38 13.61 -32.38
N MET A 59 14.92 12.58 -31.73
CA MET A 59 14.82 12.34 -30.28
C MET A 59 15.73 13.24 -29.41
N PHE A 60 16.70 13.94 -29.99
CA PHE A 60 17.78 14.58 -29.23
C PHE A 60 17.33 15.74 -28.32
N GLU A 61 16.23 16.44 -28.65
CA GLU A 61 15.65 17.48 -27.78
C GLU A 61 14.73 16.92 -26.68
N GLY A 62 14.12 15.75 -26.89
CA GLY A 62 13.31 15.06 -25.87
C GLY A 62 14.18 14.40 -24.78
N VAL A 63 15.35 13.89 -25.19
CA VAL A 63 16.37 13.28 -24.32
C VAL A 63 16.86 14.26 -23.23
N GLN A 64 16.97 15.56 -23.51
CA GLN A 64 17.51 16.50 -22.52
C GLN A 64 16.55 16.79 -21.35
N ARG A 65 15.23 16.69 -21.57
CA ARG A 65 14.22 16.77 -20.48
C ARG A 65 14.06 15.44 -19.76
N GLY A 66 14.06 14.33 -20.52
CA GLY A 66 14.06 12.97 -19.95
C GLY A 66 15.22 12.77 -18.97
N ILE A 67 16.45 13.14 -19.33
CA ILE A 67 17.63 12.96 -18.47
C ILE A 67 17.46 13.68 -17.11
N SER A 68 16.87 14.87 -17.08
CA SER A 68 16.65 15.62 -15.83
C SER A 68 15.60 14.94 -14.94
N ASP A 69 14.51 14.46 -15.54
CA ASP A 69 13.42 13.79 -14.83
C ASP A 69 13.85 12.38 -14.37
N SER A 70 14.63 11.67 -15.18
CA SER A 70 15.28 10.40 -14.84
C SER A 70 16.29 10.54 -13.69
N VAL A 71 17.11 11.59 -13.66
CA VAL A 71 18.01 11.87 -12.52
C VAL A 71 17.22 12.17 -11.24
N ALA A 72 16.17 13.00 -11.32
CA ALA A 72 15.32 13.30 -10.16
C ALA A 72 14.59 12.05 -9.62
N SER A 73 14.10 11.20 -10.52
CA SER A 73 13.41 9.95 -10.18
C SER A 73 14.37 8.94 -9.55
N TYR A 74 15.59 8.81 -10.09
CA TYR A 74 16.65 8.01 -9.48
C TYR A 74 17.07 8.54 -8.10
N MET A 75 17.14 9.87 -7.93
CA MET A 75 17.45 10.46 -6.62
C MET A 75 16.39 10.11 -5.56
N LYS A 76 15.10 10.21 -5.90
CA LYS A 76 13.99 9.81 -5.02
C LYS A 76 14.01 8.31 -4.73
N PHE A 77 14.19 7.48 -5.74
CA PHE A 77 14.35 6.03 -5.61
C PHE A 77 15.47 5.69 -4.63
N ASN A 78 16.66 6.24 -4.87
CA ASN A 78 17.81 6.03 -4.00
C ASN A 78 17.54 6.53 -2.57
N ASP A 79 16.82 7.63 -2.38
CA ASP A 79 16.42 8.12 -1.05
C ASP A 79 15.48 7.14 -0.33
N GLU A 80 14.40 6.68 -0.98
CA GLU A 80 13.46 5.70 -0.41
C GLU A 80 14.11 4.35 -0.10
N ILE A 81 15.05 3.90 -0.93
CA ILE A 81 15.86 2.70 -0.66
C ILE A 81 16.74 2.90 0.56
N ASN A 82 17.45 4.03 0.64
CA ASN A 82 18.29 4.29 1.79
C ASN A 82 17.47 4.38 3.08
N LYS A 83 16.26 4.99 3.04
CA LYS A 83 15.33 4.97 4.19
C LYS A 83 14.98 3.55 4.59
N SER A 84 14.60 2.71 3.62
CA SER A 84 14.27 1.30 3.84
C SER A 84 15.43 0.52 4.47
N MET A 85 16.65 0.71 3.96
CA MET A 85 17.86 0.07 4.47
C MET A 85 18.17 0.44 5.92
N THR A 86 17.85 1.66 6.34
CA THR A 86 18.08 2.06 7.75
C THR A 86 17.16 1.33 8.74
N MET A 87 16.11 0.68 8.26
CA MET A 87 15.15 -0.09 9.07
C MET A 87 15.47 -1.59 9.14
N LEU A 88 16.35 -2.09 8.26
CA LEU A 88 16.72 -3.49 8.15
C LEU A 88 18.01 -3.79 8.91
N ASP A 89 18.14 -5.01 9.44
CA ASP A 89 19.43 -5.47 9.99
C ASP A 89 20.47 -5.76 8.90
N GLN A 90 21.72 -6.02 9.28
CA GLN A 90 22.81 -6.21 8.30
C GLN A 90 22.60 -7.40 7.35
N ILE A 91 21.94 -8.46 7.81
CA ILE A 91 21.69 -9.68 7.01
C ILE A 91 20.51 -9.44 6.06
N GLU A 92 19.48 -8.74 6.56
CA GLU A 92 18.34 -8.30 5.76
C GLU A 92 18.76 -7.29 4.69
N GLN A 93 19.70 -6.39 4.98
CA GLN A 93 20.23 -5.43 3.98
C GLN A 93 20.93 -6.12 2.81
N GLU A 94 21.74 -7.14 3.06
CA GLU A 94 22.42 -7.90 2.01
C GLU A 94 21.42 -8.68 1.14
N THR A 95 20.46 -9.33 1.80
CA THR A 95 19.36 -10.06 1.15
C THR A 95 18.49 -9.12 0.32
N PHE A 96 18.16 -7.96 0.88
CA PHE A 96 17.35 -6.94 0.23
C PHE A 96 18.07 -6.37 -0.99
N ASN A 97 19.34 -5.97 -0.90
CA ASN A 97 20.10 -5.45 -2.04
C ASN A 97 20.08 -6.43 -3.22
N ASN A 98 20.37 -7.70 -2.97
CA ASN A 98 20.43 -8.71 -4.02
C ASN A 98 19.06 -8.97 -4.67
N ILE A 99 18.02 -9.13 -3.86
CA ILE A 99 16.66 -9.37 -4.34
C ILE A 99 16.10 -8.15 -5.08
N PHE A 100 16.43 -6.97 -4.59
CA PHE A 100 15.87 -5.71 -5.06
C PHE A 100 16.53 -5.22 -6.34
N GLU A 101 17.86 -5.32 -6.49
CA GLU A 101 18.54 -4.95 -7.74
C GLU A 101 18.10 -5.82 -8.93
N GLU A 102 17.86 -7.11 -8.70
CA GLU A 102 17.47 -8.05 -9.75
C GLU A 102 16.00 -7.89 -10.16
N ARG A 103 15.08 -7.83 -9.19
CA ARG A 103 13.65 -7.94 -9.48
C ARG A 103 12.88 -6.62 -9.63
N THR A 104 13.46 -5.50 -9.22
CA THR A 104 12.77 -4.20 -9.32
C THR A 104 12.58 -3.78 -10.77
N VAL A 105 13.62 -3.92 -11.59
CA VAL A 105 13.56 -3.60 -13.03
C VAL A 105 12.57 -4.52 -13.74
N ASP A 106 12.56 -5.80 -13.37
CA ASP A 106 11.62 -6.78 -13.92
C ASP A 106 10.18 -6.41 -13.59
N LEU A 107 9.88 -6.10 -12.32
CA LEU A 107 8.53 -5.67 -11.91
C LEU A 107 8.09 -4.38 -12.62
N MET A 108 8.98 -3.41 -12.79
CA MET A 108 8.66 -2.18 -13.52
C MET A 108 8.30 -2.47 -14.97
N GLY A 109 9.11 -3.29 -15.65
CA GLY A 109 8.90 -3.64 -17.05
C GLY A 109 7.67 -4.53 -17.27
N GLU A 110 7.46 -5.50 -16.40
CA GLU A 110 6.34 -6.44 -16.48
C GLU A 110 5.00 -5.74 -16.20
N TYR A 111 4.93 -4.93 -15.14
CA TYR A 111 3.67 -4.34 -14.67
C TYR A 111 3.47 -2.87 -15.07
N ALA A 112 4.40 -2.30 -15.85
CA ALA A 112 4.37 -0.89 -16.29
C ALA A 112 4.26 0.09 -15.11
N LEU A 113 5.06 -0.15 -14.06
CA LEU A 113 5.00 0.61 -12.82
C LEU A 113 5.89 1.83 -12.89
N LYS A 114 5.44 2.92 -12.24
CA LYS A 114 6.29 4.08 -12.01
C LYS A 114 7.32 3.80 -10.92
N LEU A 115 8.57 4.15 -11.16
CA LEU A 115 9.69 4.02 -10.23
C LEU A 115 9.38 4.66 -8.87
N GLU A 116 8.79 5.87 -8.87
CA GLU A 116 8.39 6.58 -7.65
C GLU A 116 7.36 5.79 -6.83
N SER A 117 6.31 5.25 -7.47
CA SER A 117 5.29 4.44 -6.79
C SER A 117 5.87 3.13 -6.27
N LEU A 118 6.70 2.43 -7.07
CA LEU A 118 7.34 1.19 -6.65
C LEU A 118 8.30 1.42 -5.46
N SER A 119 9.06 2.51 -5.49
CA SER A 119 9.95 2.91 -4.38
C SER A 119 9.18 3.12 -3.09
N LYS A 120 8.07 3.85 -3.17
CA LYS A 120 7.19 4.10 -2.02
C LYS A 120 6.58 2.80 -1.50
N SER A 121 6.05 1.94 -2.38
CA SER A 121 5.48 0.64 -1.99
C SER A 121 6.49 -0.24 -1.27
N LEU A 122 7.73 -0.25 -1.73
CA LEU A 122 8.81 -0.97 -1.08
C LEU A 122 9.11 -0.42 0.31
N TYR A 123 9.25 0.91 0.43
CA TYR A 123 9.45 1.55 1.73
C TYR A 123 8.31 1.20 2.70
N ASP A 124 7.06 1.27 2.24
CA ASP A 124 5.89 0.90 3.04
C ASP A 124 5.92 -0.58 3.44
N THR A 125 6.35 -1.47 2.54
CA THR A 125 6.52 -2.92 2.79
C THR A 125 7.55 -3.19 3.88
N VAL A 126 8.72 -2.55 3.80
CA VAL A 126 9.80 -2.67 4.80
C VAL A 126 9.40 -2.03 6.13
N SER A 127 8.81 -0.85 6.10
CA SER A 127 8.29 -0.15 7.28
C SER A 127 7.18 -0.96 7.98
N ALA A 128 6.40 -1.72 7.19
CA ALA A 128 5.44 -2.68 7.69
C ALA A 128 6.08 -3.96 8.27
N GLN A 129 7.40 -4.10 8.26
CA GLN A 129 8.13 -5.27 8.77
C GLN A 129 7.72 -6.56 8.05
N ILE A 130 7.43 -6.47 6.75
CA ILE A 130 7.25 -7.65 5.91
C ILE A 130 8.65 -8.20 5.62
N GLU A 131 8.86 -9.49 5.91
CA GLU A 131 10.16 -10.15 5.76
C GLU A 131 10.69 -9.98 4.33
N ALA A 132 12.00 -9.74 4.19
CA ALA A 132 12.65 -9.51 2.89
C ALA A 132 12.38 -10.65 1.88
N GLY A 133 12.28 -11.91 2.35
CA GLY A 133 11.94 -13.07 1.53
C GLY A 133 10.52 -13.04 0.96
N GLN A 134 9.58 -12.35 1.62
CA GLN A 134 8.17 -12.22 1.21
C GLN A 134 7.88 -10.87 0.54
N ALA A 135 8.72 -9.86 0.73
CA ALA A 135 8.54 -8.50 0.22
C ALA A 135 8.31 -8.46 -1.30
N MET A 136 9.03 -9.26 -2.07
CA MET A 136 8.85 -9.27 -3.54
C MET A 136 7.54 -9.89 -3.97
N ASN A 137 7.12 -10.99 -3.34
CA ASN A 137 5.81 -11.58 -3.60
C ASN A 137 4.70 -10.60 -3.21
N PHE A 138 4.87 -9.90 -2.09
CA PHE A 138 3.96 -8.83 -1.68
C PHE A 138 3.87 -7.71 -2.73
N LEU A 139 5.00 -7.24 -3.27
CA LEU A 139 5.03 -6.20 -4.29
C LEU A 139 4.44 -6.67 -5.63
N GLU A 140 4.69 -7.91 -6.03
CA GLU A 140 4.11 -8.52 -7.22
C GLU A 140 2.58 -8.59 -7.12
N GLU A 141 2.07 -9.11 -5.99
CA GLU A 141 0.63 -9.17 -5.73
C GLU A 141 0.02 -7.76 -5.64
N SER A 142 0.75 -6.80 -5.07
CA SER A 142 0.35 -5.37 -5.06
C SER A 142 0.26 -4.79 -6.47
N ALA A 143 1.18 -5.16 -7.36
CA ALA A 143 1.20 -4.70 -8.75
C ALA A 143 0.02 -5.27 -9.54
N LYS A 144 -0.27 -6.57 -9.39
CA LYS A 144 -1.46 -7.22 -9.96
C LYS A 144 -2.74 -6.56 -9.47
N ALA A 145 -2.83 -6.33 -8.16
CA ALA A 145 -3.97 -5.65 -7.54
C ALA A 145 -4.12 -4.20 -8.04
N ALA A 146 -3.02 -3.48 -8.24
CA ALA A 146 -3.06 -2.12 -8.78
C ALA A 146 -3.63 -2.09 -10.21
N ILE A 147 -3.20 -3.01 -11.07
CA ILE A 147 -3.73 -3.11 -12.44
C ILE A 147 -5.19 -3.56 -12.44
N ALA A 148 -5.54 -4.57 -11.64
CA ALA A 148 -6.92 -5.07 -11.50
C ALA A 148 -7.87 -3.97 -11.01
N GLY A 149 -7.46 -3.24 -9.96
CA GLY A 149 -8.21 -2.18 -9.30
C GLY A 149 -8.13 -0.80 -9.97
N ILE A 150 -7.38 -0.67 -11.07
CA ILE A 150 -7.13 0.60 -11.78
C ILE A 150 -6.59 1.69 -10.84
N THR A 151 -5.60 1.32 -10.04
CA THR A 151 -4.94 2.20 -9.07
C THR A 151 -3.41 2.13 -9.24
N THR A 152 -2.66 2.73 -8.32
CA THR A 152 -1.19 2.64 -8.28
C THR A 152 -0.74 1.59 -7.27
N ILE A 153 0.46 1.03 -7.48
CA ILE A 153 1.03 0.02 -6.58
C ILE A 153 1.19 0.56 -5.15
N ASP A 154 1.43 1.86 -4.95
CA ASP A 154 1.56 2.44 -3.60
C ASP A 154 0.22 2.50 -2.85
N ILE A 155 -0.90 2.69 -3.55
CA ILE A 155 -2.24 2.66 -2.96
C ILE A 155 -2.65 1.22 -2.66
N ALA A 156 -2.38 0.29 -3.59
CA ALA A 156 -2.64 -1.13 -3.37
C ALA A 156 -1.80 -1.71 -2.22
N ALA A 157 -0.51 -1.36 -2.16
CA ALA A 157 0.38 -1.78 -1.08
C ALA A 157 -0.11 -1.26 0.29
N ASP A 158 -0.42 0.04 0.40
CA ASP A 158 -0.94 0.63 1.65
C ASP A 158 -2.25 -0.02 2.11
N ALA A 159 -3.20 -0.23 1.19
CA ALA A 159 -4.47 -0.90 1.50
C ALA A 159 -4.27 -2.36 1.94
N GLY A 160 -3.37 -3.08 1.27
CA GLY A 160 -3.00 -4.45 1.58
C GLY A 160 -2.37 -4.56 2.97
N ILE A 161 -1.32 -3.78 3.24
CA ILE A 161 -0.64 -3.69 4.55
C ILE A 161 -1.65 -3.33 5.65
N SER A 162 -2.43 -2.28 5.43
CA SER A 162 -3.39 -1.77 6.41
C SER A 162 -4.45 -2.81 6.77
N THR A 163 -4.97 -3.54 5.78
CA THR A 163 -5.97 -4.59 5.99
C THR A 163 -5.34 -5.80 6.68
N MET A 164 -4.21 -6.27 6.17
CA MET A 164 -3.44 -7.39 6.72
C MET A 164 -3.12 -7.16 8.19
N LYS A 165 -2.53 -6.01 8.55
CA LYS A 165 -2.23 -5.66 9.94
C LYS A 165 -3.47 -5.44 10.78
N GLY A 166 -4.53 -4.86 10.21
CA GLY A 166 -5.81 -4.68 10.90
C GLY A 166 -6.42 -6.00 11.37
N PHE A 167 -6.36 -7.02 10.52
CA PHE A 167 -6.85 -8.37 10.84
C PHE A 167 -5.81 -9.30 11.47
N GLY A 168 -4.55 -8.89 11.56
CA GLY A 168 -3.48 -9.74 12.07
C GLY A 168 -3.16 -10.92 11.15
N LEU A 169 -3.30 -10.71 9.84
CA LEU A 169 -2.97 -11.70 8.82
C LEU A 169 -1.47 -11.67 8.50
N GLU A 170 -0.93 -12.79 8.08
CA GLU A 170 0.45 -12.90 7.61
C GLU A 170 0.57 -12.49 6.13
N ALA A 171 1.75 -12.03 5.71
CA ALA A 171 1.98 -11.53 4.35
C ALA A 171 1.82 -12.60 3.26
N GLN A 172 1.94 -13.89 3.59
CA GLN A 172 1.56 -14.98 2.69
C GLN A 172 0.08 -14.96 2.25
N ASN A 173 -0.80 -14.30 3.03
CA ASN A 173 -2.23 -14.19 2.72
C ASN A 173 -2.56 -12.94 1.89
N ILE A 174 -1.57 -12.19 1.40
CA ILE A 174 -1.81 -10.92 0.73
C ILE A 174 -2.68 -11.04 -0.52
N GLY A 175 -2.53 -12.14 -1.29
CA GLY A 175 -3.39 -12.41 -2.45
C GLY A 175 -4.87 -12.53 -2.07
N ASP A 176 -5.18 -13.19 -0.95
CA ASP A 176 -6.56 -13.31 -0.43
C ASP A 176 -7.11 -11.95 0.04
N VAL A 177 -6.26 -11.10 0.63
CA VAL A 177 -6.61 -9.72 1.00
C VAL A 177 -6.94 -8.89 -0.24
N TYR A 178 -6.19 -9.04 -1.33
CA TYR A 178 -6.49 -8.35 -2.58
C TYR A 178 -7.74 -8.87 -3.26
N ASP A 179 -7.97 -10.19 -3.27
CA ASP A 179 -9.23 -10.76 -3.75
C ASP A 179 -10.42 -10.22 -2.96
N TRP A 180 -10.25 -10.05 -1.65
CA TRP A 180 -11.27 -9.50 -0.78
C TRP A 180 -11.54 -8.02 -1.09
N LEU A 181 -10.49 -7.22 -1.21
CA LEU A 181 -10.62 -5.80 -1.52
C LEU A 181 -11.22 -5.58 -2.91
N PHE A 182 -10.78 -6.37 -3.90
CA PHE A 182 -11.33 -6.35 -5.25
C PHE A 182 -12.81 -6.73 -5.24
N LYS A 183 -13.21 -7.77 -4.49
CA LYS A 183 -14.63 -8.13 -4.34
C LYS A 183 -15.45 -7.02 -3.70
N ILE A 184 -14.91 -6.25 -2.75
CA ILE A 184 -15.64 -5.12 -2.18
C ILE A 184 -15.96 -4.08 -3.25
N VAL A 185 -14.97 -3.77 -4.09
CA VAL A 185 -15.11 -2.79 -5.17
C VAL A 185 -16.03 -3.32 -6.28
N GLU A 186 -15.90 -4.59 -6.65
CA GLU A 186 -16.73 -5.24 -7.69
C GLU A 186 -18.20 -5.30 -7.29
N LEU A 187 -18.50 -5.69 -6.05
CA LEU A 187 -19.86 -5.88 -5.56
C LEU A 187 -20.49 -4.60 -5.04
N GLY A 188 -19.67 -3.69 -4.53
CA GLY A 188 -20.10 -2.42 -3.95
C GLY A 188 -20.01 -1.29 -4.96
N ARG A 189 -19.65 -0.12 -4.43
CA ARG A 189 -19.24 1.05 -5.21
C ARG A 189 -17.94 1.61 -4.63
N GLY A 190 -17.20 2.38 -5.43
CA GLY A 190 -15.96 3.04 -5.01
C GLY A 190 -14.74 2.54 -5.79
N THR A 191 -13.57 2.98 -5.37
CA THR A 191 -12.28 2.56 -5.91
C THR A 191 -11.34 2.12 -4.79
N PHE A 192 -10.18 1.53 -5.13
CA PHE A 192 -9.18 1.13 -4.13
C PHE A 192 -8.75 2.33 -3.26
N GLU A 193 -8.64 3.52 -3.83
CA GLU A 193 -8.32 4.78 -3.14
C GLU A 193 -9.34 5.17 -2.08
N ASP A 194 -10.64 4.90 -2.32
CA ASP A 194 -11.70 5.21 -1.38
C ASP A 194 -11.60 4.34 -0.12
N TYR A 195 -11.20 3.07 -0.31
CA TYR A 195 -11.04 2.12 0.80
C TYR A 195 -9.69 2.30 1.51
N ALA A 196 -8.58 2.44 0.77
CA ALA A 196 -7.22 2.55 1.33
C ALA A 196 -7.13 3.55 2.51
N LYS A 197 -7.78 4.71 2.37
CA LYS A 197 -7.78 5.80 3.37
C LYS A 197 -8.23 5.39 4.78
N ASN A 198 -9.15 4.43 4.91
CA ASN A 198 -9.75 4.09 6.19
C ASN A 198 -9.81 2.58 6.49
N ILE A 199 -9.48 1.72 5.52
CA ILE A 199 -9.67 0.28 5.62
C ILE A 199 -8.94 -0.34 6.82
N GLY A 200 -7.71 0.09 7.10
CA GLY A 200 -6.94 -0.40 8.25
C GLY A 200 -7.59 -0.09 9.61
N ARG A 201 -8.22 1.09 9.72
CA ARG A 201 -8.86 1.52 10.97
C ARG A 201 -10.12 0.70 11.25
N ILE A 202 -10.92 0.44 10.23
CA ILE A 202 -12.11 -0.40 10.38
C ILE A 202 -11.76 -1.88 10.49
N ALA A 203 -10.74 -2.36 9.78
CA ALA A 203 -10.22 -3.72 9.91
C ALA A 203 -9.79 -4.05 11.35
N ASN A 204 -9.01 -3.17 11.98
CA ASN A 204 -8.58 -3.36 13.37
C ASN A 204 -9.74 -3.43 14.36
N VAL A 205 -10.72 -2.54 14.22
CA VAL A 205 -11.90 -2.52 15.09
C VAL A 205 -12.77 -3.76 14.86
N SER A 206 -12.95 -4.18 13.61
CA SER A 206 -13.72 -5.37 13.24
C SER A 206 -13.11 -6.64 13.83
N ASN A 207 -11.80 -6.82 13.66
CA ASN A 207 -11.07 -7.95 14.21
C ASN A 207 -11.16 -8.01 15.74
N LYS A 208 -10.99 -6.87 16.42
CA LYS A 208 -11.16 -6.76 17.88
C LYS A 208 -12.58 -7.08 18.34
N ALA A 209 -13.59 -6.76 17.54
CA ALA A 209 -14.97 -7.10 17.81
C ALA A 209 -15.29 -8.58 17.49
N GLY A 210 -14.42 -9.31 16.79
CA GLY A 210 -14.67 -10.69 16.35
C GLY A 210 -15.36 -10.80 15.00
N ILE A 211 -15.51 -9.71 14.26
CA ILE A 211 -16.10 -9.70 12.92
C ILE A 211 -15.06 -10.23 11.94
N GLU A 212 -15.45 -11.24 11.15
CA GLU A 212 -14.60 -11.83 10.13
C GLU A 212 -14.39 -10.91 8.93
N LEU A 213 -13.30 -11.12 8.19
CA LEU A 213 -12.98 -10.38 6.97
C LEU A 213 -14.14 -10.43 5.96
N ASN A 214 -14.75 -11.60 5.77
CA ASN A 214 -15.87 -11.82 4.84
C ASN A 214 -17.10 -10.99 5.21
N ASP A 215 -17.40 -10.90 6.51
CA ASP A 215 -18.52 -10.16 7.04
C ASP A 215 -18.33 -8.66 6.86
N LEU A 216 -17.13 -8.16 7.17
CA LEU A 216 -16.80 -6.76 6.94
C LEU A 216 -16.89 -6.40 5.46
N GLY A 217 -16.33 -7.24 4.58
CA GLY A 217 -16.35 -6.98 3.14
C GLY A 217 -17.78 -6.96 2.58
N ALA A 218 -18.59 -7.94 2.94
CA ALA A 218 -19.99 -8.01 2.53
C ALA A 218 -20.80 -6.81 3.04
N ALA A 219 -20.56 -6.39 4.29
CA ALA A 219 -21.20 -5.21 4.87
C ALA A 219 -20.83 -3.94 4.11
N LEU A 220 -19.54 -3.72 3.84
CA LEU A 220 -19.07 -2.54 3.09
C LEU A 220 -19.60 -2.53 1.65
N ALA A 221 -19.55 -3.66 0.95
CA ALA A 221 -20.10 -3.77 -0.40
C ALA A 221 -21.62 -3.49 -0.42
N THR A 222 -22.36 -3.98 0.57
CA THR A 222 -23.80 -3.75 0.69
C THR A 222 -24.10 -2.29 0.98
N MET A 223 -23.42 -1.70 1.97
CA MET A 223 -23.64 -0.32 2.37
C MET A 223 -23.33 0.65 1.22
N THR A 224 -22.26 0.38 0.46
CA THR A 224 -21.83 1.26 -0.62
C THR A 224 -22.75 1.26 -1.84
N GLN A 225 -23.74 0.37 -1.92
CA GLN A 225 -24.80 0.49 -2.91
C GLN A 225 -25.62 1.78 -2.73
N SER A 226 -25.83 2.19 -1.48
CA SER A 226 -26.72 3.30 -1.12
C SER A 226 -25.99 4.52 -0.56
N ILE A 227 -24.80 4.35 0.03
CA ILE A 227 -24.00 5.44 0.60
C ILE A 227 -22.57 5.45 0.07
N LYS A 228 -21.85 6.57 0.23
CA LYS A 228 -20.46 6.68 -0.28
C LYS A 228 -19.49 5.81 0.54
N PRO A 229 -18.39 5.30 -0.05
CA PRO A 229 -17.45 4.40 0.65
C PRO A 229 -16.81 4.99 1.91
N ASP A 230 -16.46 6.26 1.90
CA ASP A 230 -15.89 6.96 3.06
C ASP A 230 -16.88 7.04 4.22
N VAL A 231 -18.15 7.32 3.89
CA VAL A 231 -19.27 7.33 4.84
C VAL A 231 -19.49 5.92 5.37
N ALA A 232 -19.57 4.92 4.49
CA ALA A 232 -19.81 3.53 4.87
C ALA A 232 -18.76 2.99 5.83
N GLN A 233 -17.47 3.22 5.56
CA GLN A 233 -16.40 2.81 6.46
C GLN A 233 -16.48 3.54 7.81
N THR A 234 -16.84 4.81 7.81
CA THR A 234 -16.94 5.61 9.05
C THR A 234 -18.13 5.19 9.91
N THR A 235 -19.30 5.02 9.31
CA THR A 235 -20.54 4.65 10.00
C THR A 235 -20.49 3.21 10.49
N MET A 236 -19.95 2.29 9.68
CA MET A 236 -19.75 0.90 10.08
C MET A 236 -18.78 0.79 11.26
N LYS A 237 -17.62 1.47 11.21
CA LYS A 237 -16.70 1.51 12.36
C LYS A 237 -17.40 2.03 13.62
N GLN A 238 -18.23 3.07 13.52
CA GLN A 238 -18.96 3.61 14.66
C GLN A 238 -20.00 2.63 15.21
N LEU A 239 -20.72 1.91 14.34
CA LEU A 239 -21.66 0.87 14.75
C LEU A 239 -20.94 -0.23 15.54
N ILE A 240 -19.80 -0.72 15.05
CA ILE A 240 -19.02 -1.77 15.72
C ILE A 240 -18.56 -1.31 17.10
N LEU A 241 -18.03 -0.08 17.21
CA LEU A 241 -17.61 0.48 18.51
C LEU A 241 -18.78 0.58 19.49
N ASN A 242 -19.92 1.09 19.04
CA ASN A 242 -21.09 1.29 19.89
C ASN A 242 -21.69 -0.03 20.39
N LEU A 243 -21.68 -1.08 19.57
CA LEU A 243 -22.13 -2.42 19.96
C LEU A 243 -21.10 -3.15 20.83
N SER A 244 -19.82 -2.81 20.71
CA SER A 244 -18.74 -3.37 21.54
C SER A 244 -18.68 -2.75 22.94
N GLU A 245 -19.29 -1.57 23.14
CA GLU A 245 -19.36 -0.86 24.42
C GLU A 245 -20.83 -0.73 24.90
N PRO A 246 -21.44 -1.83 25.36
CA PRO A 246 -22.86 -1.84 25.67
C PRO A 246 -23.21 -0.94 26.86
N THR A 247 -24.20 -0.07 26.66
CA THR A 247 -24.75 0.79 27.72
C THR A 247 -25.85 0.09 28.50
N GLU A 248 -26.15 0.52 29.73
CA GLU A 248 -27.30 0.02 30.50
C GLU A 248 -28.63 0.17 29.71
N LYS A 249 -28.75 1.24 28.92
CA LYS A 249 -29.91 1.47 28.04
C LYS A 249 -30.03 0.37 26.99
N LEU A 250 -28.93 0.01 26.33
CA LEU A 250 -28.91 -1.10 25.37
C LEU A 250 -29.29 -2.42 26.04
N VAL A 251 -28.74 -2.72 27.22
CA VAL A 251 -29.07 -3.95 27.96
C VAL A 251 -30.55 -4.05 28.29
N ASN A 252 -31.15 -2.96 28.78
CA ASN A 252 -32.58 -2.92 29.12
C ASN A 252 -33.46 -3.02 27.88
N LEU A 253 -33.05 -2.42 26.76
CA LEU A 253 -33.75 -2.51 25.49
C LEU A 253 -33.73 -3.95 24.93
N LEU A 254 -32.57 -4.62 24.95
CA LEU A 254 -32.47 -6.01 24.48
C LEU A 254 -33.38 -6.95 25.30
N LYS A 255 -33.42 -6.78 26.63
CA LYS A 255 -34.30 -7.57 27.51
C LYS A 255 -35.78 -7.44 27.16
N LYS A 256 -36.24 -6.29 26.65
CA LYS A 256 -37.64 -6.09 26.22
C LYS A 256 -38.04 -7.05 25.08
N TYR A 257 -37.06 -7.52 24.32
CA TYR A 257 -37.23 -8.40 23.15
C TYR A 257 -36.69 -9.81 23.39
N ASP A 258 -36.52 -10.22 24.66
CA ASP A 258 -35.93 -11.51 25.04
C ASP A 258 -34.50 -11.73 24.47
N LEU A 259 -33.78 -10.63 24.19
CA LEU A 259 -32.40 -10.65 23.73
C LEU A 259 -31.43 -10.33 24.88
N THR A 260 -30.20 -10.79 24.73
CA THR A 260 -29.10 -10.57 25.65
C THR A 260 -27.92 -9.88 24.96
N LEU A 261 -26.92 -9.46 25.73
CA LEU A 261 -25.66 -8.96 25.15
C LEU A 261 -24.93 -10.02 24.31
N GLN A 262 -25.15 -11.31 24.58
CA GLN A 262 -24.56 -12.39 23.78
C GLN A 262 -25.13 -12.41 22.36
N ASP A 263 -26.41 -12.04 22.21
CA ASP A 263 -27.10 -12.03 20.92
C ASP A 263 -26.61 -10.95 19.96
N VAL A 264 -26.00 -9.89 20.50
CA VAL A 264 -25.42 -8.78 19.74
C VAL A 264 -23.90 -8.75 19.80
N ASN A 265 -23.27 -9.80 20.34
CA ASN A 265 -21.83 -9.92 20.42
C ASN A 265 -21.29 -10.64 19.19
N PHE A 266 -20.52 -9.92 18.38
CA PHE A 266 -19.93 -10.45 17.14
C PHE A 266 -18.92 -11.60 17.34
N ARG A 267 -18.46 -11.87 18.57
CA ARG A 267 -17.63 -13.06 18.88
C ARG A 267 -18.45 -14.33 19.09
N GLN A 268 -19.75 -14.19 19.37
CA GLN A 268 -20.65 -15.32 19.70
C GLN A 268 -21.71 -15.55 18.63
N SER A 269 -22.00 -14.54 17.82
CA SER A 269 -22.91 -14.61 16.69
C SER A 269 -22.21 -14.01 15.47
N SER A 270 -22.46 -14.57 14.29
CA SER A 270 -22.00 -13.97 13.05
C SER A 270 -22.60 -12.57 12.87
N PHE A 271 -21.95 -11.72 12.08
CA PHE A 271 -22.47 -10.37 11.81
C PHE A 271 -23.91 -10.41 11.26
N ALA A 272 -24.17 -11.36 10.36
CA ALA A 272 -25.49 -11.64 9.80
C ALA A 272 -26.55 -11.92 10.87
N GLU A 273 -26.23 -12.78 11.83
CA GLU A 273 -27.14 -13.16 12.91
C GLU A 273 -27.39 -11.98 13.85
N VAL A 274 -26.36 -11.20 14.19
CA VAL A 274 -26.54 -9.98 14.99
C VAL A 274 -27.51 -9.03 14.31
N ILE A 275 -27.31 -8.71 13.04
CA ILE A 275 -28.21 -7.80 12.31
C ILE A 275 -29.63 -8.39 12.20
N SER A 276 -29.75 -9.71 11.95
CA SER A 276 -31.04 -10.40 11.88
C SER A 276 -31.81 -10.37 13.20
N LYS A 277 -31.12 -10.56 14.33
CA LYS A 277 -31.75 -10.49 15.67
C LYS A 277 -32.21 -9.06 15.99
N LEU A 278 -31.55 -8.05 15.46
CA LEU A 278 -31.94 -6.64 15.65
C LEU A 278 -33.13 -6.20 14.80
N THR A 279 -33.60 -7.00 13.83
CA THR A 279 -34.76 -6.63 12.99
C THR A 279 -36.10 -6.64 13.72
N VAL A 280 -36.16 -7.22 14.92
CA VAL A 280 -37.37 -7.24 15.76
C VAL A 280 -37.64 -5.89 16.43
N LEU A 281 -36.64 -4.99 16.44
CA LEU A 281 -36.72 -3.69 17.09
C LEU A 281 -37.50 -2.69 16.23
N GLN A 282 -38.16 -1.74 16.90
CA GLN A 282 -38.84 -0.63 16.22
C GLN A 282 -37.82 0.40 15.72
N GLU A 283 -38.17 1.16 14.68
CA GLU A 283 -37.27 2.13 14.04
C GLU A 283 -36.74 3.18 15.05
N GLU A 284 -37.58 3.62 15.98
CA GLU A 284 -37.24 4.57 17.03
C GLU A 284 -36.24 3.99 18.05
N GLU A 285 -36.19 2.66 18.18
CA GLU A 285 -35.31 1.93 19.10
C GLU A 285 -33.97 1.58 18.44
N LEU A 286 -33.92 1.48 17.11
CA LEU A 286 -32.68 1.25 16.36
C LEU A 286 -31.64 2.35 16.60
N VAL A 287 -32.07 3.59 16.81
CA VAL A 287 -31.16 4.71 17.16
C VAL A 287 -30.49 4.44 18.52
N GLN A 288 -31.23 3.87 19.47
CA GLN A 288 -30.70 3.56 20.81
C GLN A 288 -29.72 2.38 20.74
N VAL A 289 -30.06 1.34 19.96
CA VAL A 289 -29.15 0.20 19.77
C VAL A 289 -27.89 0.61 19.05
N ALA A 290 -28.03 1.38 17.99
CA ALA A 290 -26.90 1.81 17.20
C ALA A 290 -26.04 2.87 17.92
N GLY A 291 -26.50 3.42 19.05
CA GLY A 291 -25.76 4.29 19.98
C GLY A 291 -25.36 5.67 19.43
N SER A 292 -25.57 5.94 18.14
CA SER A 292 -25.27 7.22 17.50
C SER A 292 -25.97 7.33 16.14
N ARG A 293 -26.09 8.55 15.60
CA ARG A 293 -26.65 8.77 14.25
C ARG A 293 -25.87 8.03 13.16
N ARG A 294 -24.54 7.98 13.28
CA ARG A 294 -23.67 7.26 12.33
C ARG A 294 -23.84 5.75 12.45
N GLY A 295 -23.91 5.21 13.67
CA GLY A 295 -24.21 3.80 13.88
C GLY A 295 -25.58 3.45 13.29
N TYR A 296 -26.58 4.31 13.51
CA TYR A 296 -27.93 4.11 12.99
C TYR A 296 -27.95 4.05 11.47
N GLU A 297 -27.26 4.96 10.80
CA GLU A 297 -27.14 4.96 9.33
C GLU A 297 -26.56 3.64 8.81
N ALA A 298 -25.52 3.10 9.45
CA ALA A 298 -24.98 1.79 9.09
C ALA A 298 -25.99 0.66 9.33
N LEU A 299 -26.59 0.61 10.52
CA LEU A 299 -27.53 -0.44 10.92
C LEU A 299 -28.76 -0.44 10.01
N ALA A 300 -29.38 0.72 9.78
CA ALA A 300 -30.55 0.87 8.91
C ALA A 300 -30.23 0.46 7.45
N THR A 301 -29.07 0.87 6.93
CA THR A 301 -28.65 0.50 5.56
C THR A 301 -28.49 -1.02 5.42
N LEU A 302 -27.87 -1.67 6.40
CA LEU A 302 -27.66 -3.12 6.39
C LEU A 302 -28.98 -3.89 6.57
N MET A 303 -29.84 -3.46 7.51
CA MET A 303 -31.15 -4.08 7.74
C MET A 303 -32.05 -3.98 6.49
N GLY A 304 -32.07 -2.81 5.83
CA GLY A 304 -32.83 -2.62 4.60
C GLY A 304 -32.32 -3.44 3.41
N ASN A 305 -31.09 -3.97 3.49
CA ASN A 305 -30.43 -4.68 2.39
C ASN A 305 -29.88 -6.05 2.84
N LEU A 306 -30.47 -6.68 3.85
CA LEU A 306 -29.95 -7.90 4.48
C LEU A 306 -29.79 -9.06 3.48
N ASN A 307 -30.74 -9.22 2.56
CA ASN A 307 -30.65 -10.23 1.49
C ASN A 307 -29.41 -10.01 0.59
N LYS A 308 -29.11 -8.76 0.26
CA LYS A 308 -27.94 -8.41 -0.57
C LYS A 308 -26.65 -8.65 0.19
N TYR A 309 -26.63 -8.34 1.49
CA TYR A 309 -25.52 -8.68 2.37
C TYR A 309 -25.25 -10.19 2.40
N HIS A 310 -26.28 -11.03 2.52
CA HIS A 310 -26.09 -12.49 2.48
C HIS A 310 -25.54 -12.97 1.13
N GLU A 311 -26.06 -12.45 0.02
CA GLU A 311 -25.54 -12.74 -1.32
C GLU A 311 -24.06 -12.35 -1.44
N TYR A 312 -23.70 -11.14 -1.02
CA TYR A 312 -22.32 -10.67 -1.07
C TYR A 312 -21.40 -11.44 -0.13
N ARG A 313 -21.88 -11.87 1.03
CA ARG A 313 -21.11 -12.75 1.92
C ARG A 313 -20.76 -14.08 1.26
N ILE A 314 -21.69 -14.68 0.51
CA ILE A 314 -21.42 -15.90 -0.26
C ILE A 314 -20.36 -15.62 -1.33
N GLN A 315 -20.47 -14.50 -2.04
CA GLN A 315 -19.47 -14.12 -3.05
C GLN A 315 -18.09 -13.81 -2.44
N MET A 316 -18.04 -13.29 -1.21
CA MET A 316 -16.80 -13.10 -0.45
C MET A 316 -16.14 -14.43 -0.08
N LEU A 317 -16.93 -15.46 0.25
CA LEU A 317 -16.41 -16.80 0.54
C LEU A 317 -15.81 -17.47 -0.70
N THR A 318 -16.31 -17.13 -1.89
CA THR A 318 -15.81 -17.64 -3.17
C THR A 318 -14.91 -16.64 -3.91
N ARG A 319 -14.21 -15.76 -3.19
CA ARG A 319 -13.43 -14.66 -3.79
C ARG A 319 -12.15 -15.09 -4.50
N SER A 320 -11.61 -16.26 -4.17
CA SER A 320 -10.27 -16.69 -4.59
C SER A 320 -10.03 -16.48 -6.10
N GLY A 321 -8.90 -15.84 -6.42
CA GLY A 321 -8.46 -15.47 -7.75
C GLY A 321 -9.25 -14.33 -8.41
N ALA A 322 -10.06 -13.57 -7.67
CA ALA A 322 -10.81 -12.45 -8.24
C ALA A 322 -9.89 -11.36 -8.81
N THR A 323 -8.84 -11.02 -8.08
CA THR A 323 -7.81 -10.07 -8.51
C THR A 323 -7.10 -10.58 -9.75
N GLU A 324 -6.69 -11.85 -9.74
CA GLU A 324 -5.98 -12.49 -10.84
C GLU A 324 -6.81 -12.52 -12.13
N ARG A 325 -8.11 -12.85 -12.04
CA ARG A 325 -9.02 -12.80 -13.21
C ARG A 325 -9.15 -11.39 -13.78
N ALA A 326 -9.28 -10.39 -12.90
CA ALA A 326 -9.39 -9.01 -13.31
C ALA A 326 -8.07 -8.48 -13.90
N TYR A 327 -6.93 -8.84 -13.32
CA TYR A 327 -5.60 -8.56 -13.86
C TYR A 327 -5.45 -9.12 -15.28
N ASN A 328 -5.71 -10.41 -15.48
CA ASN A 328 -5.63 -11.07 -16.78
C ASN A 328 -6.50 -10.39 -17.84
N THR A 329 -7.74 -10.02 -17.46
CA THR A 329 -8.63 -9.27 -18.37
C THR A 329 -8.07 -7.89 -18.75
N ARG A 330 -7.32 -7.23 -17.86
CA ARG A 330 -6.76 -5.89 -18.08
C ARG A 330 -5.52 -5.92 -18.95
N ILE A 331 -4.66 -6.91 -18.78
CA ILE A 331 -3.40 -6.99 -19.52
C ILE A 331 -3.60 -7.37 -20.99
N GLU A 332 -4.71 -8.03 -21.33
CA GLU A 332 -5.10 -8.32 -22.72
C GLU A 332 -5.50 -7.08 -23.53
N THR A 333 -5.66 -5.91 -22.88
CA THR A 333 -6.11 -4.69 -23.57
C THR A 333 -4.96 -3.97 -24.28
N THR A 334 -5.22 -3.45 -25.49
CA THR A 334 -4.26 -2.60 -26.24
C THR A 334 -3.78 -1.40 -25.42
N ALA A 335 -4.63 -0.86 -24.56
CA ALA A 335 -4.29 0.25 -23.67
C ALA A 335 -3.28 -0.15 -22.58
N HIS A 336 -3.25 -1.41 -22.14
CA HIS A 336 -2.21 -1.91 -21.24
C HIS A 336 -0.90 -2.13 -21.99
N SER A 337 -0.91 -2.79 -23.15
CA SER A 337 0.30 -2.98 -23.96
C SER A 337 0.96 -1.64 -24.36
N TRP A 338 0.15 -0.62 -24.66
CA TRP A 338 0.65 0.74 -24.91
C TRP A 338 1.25 1.39 -23.66
N ARG A 339 0.62 1.25 -22.48
CA ARG A 339 1.17 1.76 -21.21
C ARG A 339 2.48 1.09 -20.85
N GLN A 340 2.59 -0.23 -21.04
CA GLN A 340 3.83 -0.97 -20.84
C GLN A 340 4.93 -0.46 -21.78
N PHE A 341 4.60 -0.26 -23.06
CA PHE A 341 5.53 0.32 -24.03
C PHE A 341 5.98 1.74 -23.64
N THR A 342 5.07 2.63 -23.23
CA THR A 342 5.41 4.01 -22.87
C THR A 342 6.13 4.12 -21.53
N SER A 343 5.76 3.32 -20.52
CA SER A 343 6.45 3.29 -19.22
C SER A 343 7.92 2.91 -19.41
N ASN A 344 8.17 1.89 -20.24
CA ASN A 344 9.52 1.46 -20.60
C ASN A 344 10.29 2.48 -21.44
N LEU A 345 9.66 3.56 -21.92
CA LEU A 345 10.32 4.65 -22.64
C LEU A 345 10.53 5.88 -21.75
N GLU A 346 9.53 6.26 -20.94
CA GLU A 346 9.58 7.46 -20.09
C GLU A 346 10.55 7.33 -18.91
N GLU A 347 10.77 6.12 -18.40
CA GLU A 347 11.66 5.90 -17.24
C GLU A 347 13.13 5.68 -17.61
N PHE A 348 13.40 5.52 -18.90
CA PHE A 348 14.74 5.26 -19.43
C PHE A 348 15.25 6.38 -20.35
N LEU A 349 14.40 7.38 -20.65
CA LEU A 349 14.76 8.65 -21.27
C LEU A 349 15.05 9.70 -20.21
#